data_AF-A0A7G2F7J8-F1
#
_entry.id   AF-A0A7G2F7J8-F1
#
_cell.length_a   1.000
_cell.length_b   1.000
_cell.length_c   1.000
_cell.angle_alpha   90.00
_cell.angle_beta   90.00
_cell.angle_gamma   90.00
#
_symmetry.space_group_name_H-M   'P 1'
#
loop_
_entity.id
_entity.type
_entity.pdbx_description
1 polymer ?
#
loop_
_entity_poly.entity_id
_entity_poly.type
_entity_poly.pdbx_seq_one_letter_code
_entity_poly.pdbx_strand_id
1 'polypeptide(L)'
;MDKLRFAIMYLLSLETINQSEVEAVEAALREAEADISNIVDWAEKLYGQSISAVTPGVKNLLSSDQQLPVARTVEALTDGKPNPETDSYLILDARASKSGSIDNSYVKGPFEEAIVFMIGGGNYIEYSSLQELSQRQEMVNNIIYGATEILTGTELVEQLGELGQKMGLR
;
A
#
# COMPACT_ATOMS: atom_id res chain seq x y z
N MET A 1 -8.99 -3.41 -5.63
CA MET A 1 -8.41 -3.24 -6.97
C MET A 1 -9.15 -4.20 -7.90
N ASP A 2 -9.61 -3.78 -9.08
CA ASP A 2 -10.27 -4.71 -10.01
C ASP A 2 -9.23 -5.54 -10.80
N LYS A 3 -9.68 -6.68 -11.36
CA LYS A 3 -8.82 -7.67 -12.04
C LYS A 3 -8.10 -7.05 -13.25
N LEU A 4 -8.76 -6.12 -13.94
CA LEU A 4 -8.23 -5.38 -15.09
C LEU A 4 -7.08 -4.46 -14.67
N ARG A 5 -7.26 -3.68 -13.60
CA ARG A 5 -6.24 -2.80 -13.01
C ARG A 5 -5.03 -3.58 -12.53
N PHE A 6 -5.25 -4.75 -11.92
CA PHE A 6 -4.16 -5.63 -11.47
C PHE A 6 -3.31 -6.13 -12.65
N ALA A 7 -3.96 -6.59 -13.72
CA ALA A 7 -3.28 -7.04 -14.93
C ALA A 7 -2.48 -5.92 -15.62
N ILE A 8 -3.04 -4.70 -15.70
CA ILE A 8 -2.33 -3.53 -16.26
C ILE A 8 -1.11 -3.18 -15.40
N MET A 9 -1.24 -3.18 -14.06
CA MET A 9 -0.11 -2.94 -13.16
C MET A 9 0.98 -4.00 -13.30
N TYR A 10 0.61 -5.27 -13.38
CA TYR A 10 1.55 -6.37 -13.61
C TYR A 10 2.33 -6.17 -14.91
N LEU A 11 1.64 -5.93 -16.03
CA LEU A 11 2.29 -5.76 -17.33
C LEU A 11 3.15 -4.48 -17.42
N LEU A 12 2.80 -3.41 -16.71
CA LEU A 12 3.64 -2.20 -16.59
C LEU A 12 4.86 -2.40 -15.70
N SER A 13 4.82 -3.36 -14.78
CA SER A 13 5.97 -3.70 -13.92
C SER A 13 7.04 -4.52 -14.64
N LEU A 14 6.72 -5.07 -15.81
CA LEU A 14 7.67 -5.83 -16.63
C LEU A 14 8.62 -4.88 -17.36
N GLU A 15 9.92 -5.15 -17.25
CA GLU A 15 10.98 -4.40 -17.96
C GLU A 15 10.88 -4.57 -19.48
N THR A 16 10.32 -5.69 -19.93
CA THR A 16 9.99 -5.98 -21.33
C THR A 16 8.67 -6.72 -21.42
N ILE A 17 7.78 -6.29 -22.31
CA ILE A 17 6.49 -6.93 -22.55
C ILE A 17 6.67 -7.91 -23.71
N ASN A 18 6.69 -9.20 -23.40
CA ASN A 18 6.75 -10.27 -24.39
C ASN A 18 5.34 -10.73 -24.78
N GLN A 19 5.16 -11.15 -26.03
CA GLN A 19 3.84 -11.53 -26.54
C GLN A 19 3.21 -12.70 -25.79
N SER A 20 4.04 -13.64 -25.33
CA SER A 20 3.61 -14.77 -24.50
C SER A 20 3.07 -14.35 -23.12
N GLU A 21 3.61 -13.28 -22.52
CA GLU A 21 3.13 -12.77 -21.21
C GLU A 21 1.72 -12.17 -21.35
N VAL A 22 1.48 -11.43 -22.44
CA VAL A 22 0.17 -10.83 -22.71
C VAL A 22 -0.88 -11.89 -22.99
N GLU A 23 -0.55 -12.92 -23.76
CA GLU A 23 -1.44 -14.06 -24.02
C GLU A 23 -1.77 -14.81 -22.72
N ALA A 24 -0.79 -14.99 -21.83
CA ALA A 24 -1.00 -15.62 -20.51
C ALA A 24 -1.90 -14.77 -19.61
N VAL A 25 -1.70 -13.45 -19.58
CA VAL A 25 -2.54 -12.53 -18.79
C VAL A 25 -3.96 -12.46 -19.36
N GLU A 26 -4.13 -12.46 -20.68
CA GLU A 26 -5.45 -12.50 -21.32
C GLU A 26 -6.19 -13.80 -20.98
N ALA A 27 -5.51 -14.94 -21.01
CA ALA A 27 -6.07 -16.23 -20.62
C ALA A 27 -6.54 -16.23 -19.16
N ALA A 28 -5.72 -15.72 -18.24
CA ALA A 28 -6.05 -15.63 -16.83
C ALA A 28 -7.26 -14.70 -16.56
N LEU A 29 -7.38 -13.60 -17.31
CA LEU A 29 -8.50 -12.68 -17.18
C LEU A 29 -9.80 -13.25 -17.74
N ARG A 30 -9.73 -14.01 -18.84
CA ARG A 30 -10.88 -14.74 -19.41
C ARG A 30 -11.38 -15.81 -18.44
N GLU A 31 -10.47 -16.57 -17.84
CA GLU A 31 -10.81 -17.54 -16.81
C GLU A 31 -11.46 -16.87 -15.59
N ALA A 32 -11.02 -15.66 -15.28
CA ALA A 32 -11.55 -14.88 -14.17
C ALA A 32 -12.82 -14.07 -14.52
N GLU A 33 -13.45 -14.28 -15.69
CA GLU A 33 -14.64 -13.55 -16.18
C GLU A 33 -14.47 -12.01 -16.15
N ALA A 34 -13.25 -11.50 -16.37
CA ALA A 34 -12.98 -10.07 -16.42
C ALA A 34 -13.24 -9.48 -17.81
N ASP A 35 -13.74 -8.24 -17.87
CA ASP A 35 -13.91 -7.52 -19.14
C ASP A 35 -12.55 -7.13 -19.74
N ILE A 36 -12.18 -7.82 -20.81
CA ILE A 36 -10.89 -7.75 -21.52
C ILE A 36 -10.89 -6.79 -22.72
N SER A 37 -12.03 -6.22 -23.09
CA SER A 37 -12.15 -5.32 -24.25
C SER A 37 -11.15 -4.15 -24.20
N ASN A 38 -10.95 -3.60 -23.00
CA ASN A 38 -10.02 -2.49 -22.77
C ASN A 38 -8.54 -2.91 -22.74
N ILE A 39 -8.22 -4.19 -22.50
CA ILE A 39 -6.84 -4.69 -22.45
C ILE A 39 -6.27 -4.92 -23.85
N VAL A 40 -7.08 -5.43 -24.77
CA VAL A 40 -6.63 -5.71 -26.15
C VAL A 40 -6.27 -4.41 -26.86
N ASP A 41 -7.15 -3.39 -26.75
CA ASP A 41 -6.90 -2.04 -27.25
C ASP A 41 -5.63 -1.40 -26.65
N TRP A 42 -5.33 -1.72 -25.39
CA TRP A 42 -4.17 -1.19 -24.68
C TRP A 42 -2.89 -1.96 -25.04
N ALA A 43 -2.96 -3.28 -25.18
CA ALA A 43 -1.86 -4.12 -25.61
C ALA A 43 -1.42 -3.74 -27.04
N GLU A 44 -2.36 -3.56 -27.97
CA GLU A 44 -2.05 -3.08 -29.33
C GLU A 44 -1.35 -1.72 -29.33
N LYS A 45 -1.75 -0.81 -28.42
CA LYS A 45 -1.09 0.50 -28.25
C LYS A 45 0.32 0.38 -27.65
N LEU A 46 0.56 -0.60 -26.80
CA LEU A 46 1.88 -0.91 -26.24
C LEU A 46 2.83 -1.58 -27.22
N TYR A 47 2.33 -2.48 -28.07
CA TYR A 47 3.11 -3.10 -29.13
C TYR A 47 3.49 -2.10 -30.23
N GLY A 48 2.60 -1.15 -30.52
CA GLY A 48 2.74 -0.22 -31.64
C GLY A 48 3.61 1.01 -31.36
N GLN A 49 3.69 1.49 -30.11
CA GLN A 49 4.46 2.68 -29.75
C GLN A 49 5.10 2.55 -28.38
N SER A 50 6.31 3.11 -28.25
CA SER A 50 7.07 3.15 -27.02
C SER A 50 6.22 3.60 -25.82
N ILE A 51 6.53 3.01 -24.66
CA ILE A 51 5.97 3.21 -23.31
C ILE A 51 5.58 4.67 -22.95
N SER A 52 6.15 5.67 -23.64
CA SER A 52 5.78 7.08 -23.51
C SER A 52 4.34 7.41 -23.95
N ALA A 53 3.70 6.62 -24.83
CA ALA A 53 2.35 6.89 -25.35
C ALA A 53 1.20 6.51 -24.38
N VAL A 54 1.46 5.70 -23.36
CA VAL A 54 0.46 5.28 -22.34
C VAL A 54 0.39 6.22 -21.12
N THR A 55 1.33 7.18 -21.01
CA THR A 55 1.43 8.17 -19.92
C THR A 55 0.13 8.93 -19.59
N PRO A 56 -0.70 9.33 -20.56
CA PRO A 56 -1.95 10.07 -20.26
C PRO A 56 -3.07 9.19 -19.68
N GLY A 57 -3.13 7.90 -20.05
CA GLY A 57 -4.19 6.96 -19.63
C GLY A 57 -3.95 6.33 -18.27
N VAL A 58 -2.68 6.16 -17.88
CA VAL A 58 -2.32 5.67 -16.53
C VAL A 58 -2.52 6.71 -15.44
N LYS A 59 -2.64 8.00 -15.78
CA LYS A 59 -2.90 9.04 -14.79
C LYS A 59 -4.22 8.78 -14.04
N ASN A 60 -5.27 8.25 -14.68
CA ASN A 60 -6.53 7.86 -14.02
C ASN A 60 -6.50 6.47 -13.35
N LEU A 61 -5.46 5.66 -13.62
CA LEU A 61 -5.21 4.40 -12.90
C LEU A 61 -4.34 4.63 -11.65
N LEU A 62 -3.49 5.65 -11.69
CA LEU A 62 -2.62 6.11 -10.61
C LEU A 62 -3.26 7.23 -9.78
N SER A 63 -4.29 7.90 -10.29
CA SER A 63 -5.04 8.91 -9.55
C SER A 63 -6.00 8.24 -8.59
N SER A 64 -5.50 8.04 -7.40
CA SER A 64 -6.09 8.78 -6.31
C SER A 64 -4.94 9.34 -5.49
N ASP A 65 -5.01 10.62 -5.17
CA ASP A 65 -4.27 11.31 -4.09
C ASP A 65 -4.55 10.67 -2.71
N GLN A 66 -4.73 9.35 -2.66
CA GLN A 66 -5.06 8.60 -1.48
C GLN A 66 -3.74 8.36 -0.77
N GLN A 67 -3.46 9.26 0.16
CA GLN A 67 -2.45 9.07 1.19
C GLN A 67 -2.52 7.62 1.70
N LEU A 68 -1.37 6.97 1.81
CA LEU A 68 -1.31 5.57 2.20
C LEU A 68 -1.96 5.38 3.58
N PRO A 69 -2.56 4.21 3.85
CA PRO A 69 -3.21 3.95 5.14
C PRO A 69 -2.30 4.29 6.33
N VAL A 70 -1.03 3.89 6.27
CA VAL A 70 -0.04 4.18 7.33
C VAL A 70 0.13 5.68 7.57
N ALA A 71 0.23 6.49 6.52
CA ALA A 71 0.40 7.93 6.64
C ALA A 71 -0.87 8.60 7.17
N ARG A 72 -2.06 8.14 6.78
CA ARG A 72 -3.34 8.63 7.32
C ARG A 72 -3.51 8.27 8.80
N THR A 73 -3.18 7.04 9.17
CA THR A 73 -3.25 6.58 10.57
C THR A 73 -2.28 7.36 11.45
N VAL A 74 -1.04 7.57 10.99
CA VAL A 74 -0.07 8.38 11.73
C VAL A 74 -0.60 9.79 11.89
N GLU A 75 -0.95 10.49 10.81
CA GLU A 75 -1.52 11.85 10.90
C GLU A 75 -2.69 11.95 11.87
N ALA A 76 -3.66 11.03 11.81
CA ALA A 76 -4.81 10.98 12.71
C ALA A 76 -4.42 10.81 14.19
N LEU A 77 -3.53 9.85 14.48
CA LEU A 77 -3.02 9.63 15.83
C LEU A 77 -2.21 10.83 16.32
N THR A 78 -1.50 11.49 15.41
CA THR A 78 -0.63 12.62 15.74
C THR A 78 -1.38 13.93 15.91
N ASP A 79 -2.57 14.09 15.34
CA ASP A 79 -3.48 15.23 15.59
C ASP A 79 -4.14 15.12 16.98
N GLY A 80 -4.28 13.89 17.50
CA GLY A 80 -4.87 13.63 18.82
C GLY A 80 -6.35 14.00 18.94
N LYS A 81 -7.04 14.22 17.80
CA LYS A 81 -8.49 14.42 17.74
C LYS A 81 -9.22 13.07 17.64
N PRO A 82 -10.45 12.96 18.15
CA PRO A 82 -11.27 11.76 17.97
C PRO A 82 -11.40 11.42 16.48
N ASN A 83 -11.08 10.17 16.11
CA ASN A 83 -11.14 9.71 14.73
C ASN A 83 -11.63 8.25 14.72
N PRO A 84 -12.76 7.97 14.04
CA PRO A 84 -13.38 6.64 14.06
C PRO A 84 -12.47 5.52 13.54
N GLU A 85 -11.47 5.83 12.71
CA GLU A 85 -10.50 4.84 12.21
C GLU A 85 -9.49 4.41 13.29
N THR A 86 -9.20 5.28 14.25
CA THR A 86 -8.18 5.07 15.29
C THR A 86 -8.75 4.90 16.69
N ASP A 87 -10.03 5.23 16.92
CA ASP A 87 -10.67 5.17 18.25
C ASP A 87 -10.69 3.74 18.84
N SER A 88 -10.61 2.72 17.99
CA SER A 88 -10.56 1.31 18.40
C SER A 88 -9.16 0.82 18.77
N TYR A 89 -8.12 1.63 18.59
CA TYR A 89 -6.73 1.21 18.82
C TYR A 89 -6.43 1.10 20.31
N LEU A 90 -5.58 0.12 20.64
CA LEU A 90 -5.09 -0.04 22.00
C LEU A 90 -4.07 1.06 22.31
N ILE A 91 -4.35 1.85 23.34
CA ILE A 91 -3.46 2.89 23.84
C ILE A 91 -2.78 2.39 25.11
N LEU A 92 -1.45 2.41 25.13
CA LEU A 92 -0.64 2.00 26.27
C LEU A 92 0.27 3.16 26.68
N ASP A 93 0.12 3.63 27.92
CA ASP A 93 1.03 4.61 28.52
C ASP A 93 2.01 3.90 29.46
N ALA A 94 3.30 3.93 29.11
CA ALA A 94 4.37 3.33 29.90
C ALA A 94 4.50 3.94 31.32
N ARG A 95 3.98 5.16 31.52
CA ARG A 95 3.98 5.87 32.81
C ARG A 95 2.72 5.61 33.62
N ALA A 96 1.68 5.02 33.04
CA ALA A 96 0.45 4.74 33.74
C ALA A 96 0.68 3.69 34.84
N SER A 97 0.12 3.96 36.01
CA SER A 97 0.16 3.01 37.13
C SER A 97 -0.74 1.82 36.83
N LYS A 98 -0.27 0.59 37.08
CA LYS A 98 -0.97 -0.69 36.81
C LYS A 98 -2.38 -0.84 37.41
N SER A 99 -2.87 0.13 38.18
CA SER A 99 -4.11 0.07 38.96
C SER A 99 -5.16 1.12 38.57
N GLY A 100 -4.92 1.93 37.53
CA GLY A 100 -5.98 2.76 36.96
C GLY A 100 -6.83 1.90 36.05
N SER A 101 -8.15 1.92 36.22
CA SER A 101 -9.08 1.61 35.13
C SER A 101 -8.54 2.21 33.83
N ILE A 102 -8.58 1.44 32.73
CA ILE A 102 -8.31 1.96 31.37
C ILE A 102 -9.45 2.94 31.07
N ASP A 103 -9.41 4.09 31.73
CA ASP A 103 -10.14 5.25 31.28
C ASP A 103 -9.40 5.60 30.00
N ASN A 104 -10.13 5.53 28.89
CA ASN A 104 -9.63 5.81 27.55
C ASN A 104 -9.39 7.32 27.42
N SER A 105 -8.80 7.94 28.45
CA SER A 105 -8.34 9.30 28.50
C SER A 105 -7.24 9.39 27.45
N TYR A 106 -7.70 9.60 26.21
CA TYR A 106 -6.95 9.90 25.01
C TYR A 106 -5.65 10.56 25.41
N VAL A 107 -4.51 9.97 25.04
CA VAL A 107 -3.21 10.63 25.24
C VAL A 107 -3.34 11.98 24.54
N LYS A 108 -3.51 13.03 25.33
CA LYS A 108 -3.94 14.34 24.84
C LYS A 108 -2.71 15.10 24.40
N GLY A 109 -2.51 15.13 23.10
CA GLY A 109 -1.69 16.14 22.48
C GLY A 109 -1.56 15.88 21.00
N PRO A 110 -1.40 16.93 20.19
CA PRO A 110 -0.66 16.74 18.98
C PRO A 110 0.76 16.28 19.35
N PHE A 111 1.29 15.26 18.68
CA PHE A 111 2.67 14.83 18.86
C PHE A 111 3.52 15.36 17.70
N GLU A 112 4.74 15.76 17.99
CA GLU A 112 5.67 16.21 16.93
C GLU A 112 6.58 15.10 16.44
N GLU A 113 6.68 14.01 17.21
CA GLU A 113 7.56 12.89 16.92
C GLU A 113 6.79 11.57 17.01
N ALA A 114 7.04 10.68 16.06
CA ALA A 114 6.43 9.36 16.02
C ALA A 114 7.45 8.29 15.65
N ILE A 115 7.35 7.14 16.32
CA ILE A 115 8.02 5.90 15.92
C ILE A 115 6.94 4.95 15.41
N VAL A 116 7.04 4.56 14.14
CA VAL A 116 6.11 3.67 13.46
C VAL A 116 6.82 2.34 13.23
N PHE A 117 6.28 1.25 13.77
CA PHE A 117 6.88 -0.08 13.63
C PHE A 117 5.89 -1.07 13.01
N MET A 118 6.14 -1.48 11.77
CA MET A 118 5.33 -2.46 11.05
C MET A 118 5.71 -3.89 11.44
N ILE A 119 4.73 -4.70 11.83
CA ILE A 119 4.95 -6.10 12.19
C ILE A 119 4.50 -7.00 11.03
N GLY A 120 5.42 -7.83 10.52
CA GLY A 120 5.16 -8.81 9.47
C GLY A 120 5.69 -8.42 8.09
N GLY A 121 6.03 -7.15 7.87
CA GLY A 121 6.63 -6.67 6.62
C GLY A 121 6.34 -5.19 6.41
N GLY A 122 7.40 -4.43 6.15
CA GLY A 122 7.33 -3.03 5.76
C GLY A 122 7.74 -2.84 4.30
N ASN A 123 7.46 -1.68 3.74
CA ASN A 123 7.79 -1.36 2.35
C ASN A 123 8.36 0.05 2.20
N TYR A 124 9.27 0.24 1.24
CA TYR A 124 9.88 1.55 0.98
C TYR A 124 8.87 2.64 0.58
N ILE A 125 7.74 2.27 -0.03
CA ILE A 125 6.67 3.21 -0.38
C ILE A 125 6.00 3.77 0.87
N GLU A 126 5.82 2.97 1.91
CA GLU A 126 5.32 3.42 3.22
C GLU A 126 6.29 4.40 3.88
N TYR A 127 7.58 4.04 3.90
CA TYR A 127 8.64 4.92 4.39
C TYR A 127 8.62 6.27 3.65
N SER A 128 8.61 6.25 2.32
CA SER A 128 8.60 7.47 1.50
C SER A 128 7.38 8.33 1.82
N SER A 129 6.19 7.74 1.91
CA SER A 129 4.96 8.46 2.24
C SER A 129 4.99 9.10 3.63
N LEU A 130 5.63 8.46 4.61
CA LEU A 130 5.82 9.01 5.95
C LEU A 130 6.86 10.15 5.97
N GLN A 131 7.94 10.02 5.20
CA GLN A 131 8.92 11.11 5.06
C GLN A 131 8.31 12.34 4.38
N GLU A 132 7.47 12.14 3.36
CA GLU A 132 6.71 13.22 2.72
C GLU A 132 5.75 13.89 3.71
N LEU A 133 5.07 13.11 4.57
CA LEU A 133 4.20 13.65 5.62
C LEU A 133 4.97 14.59 6.56
N SER A 134 6.17 14.19 6.98
CA SER A 134 7.03 15.02 7.84
C SER A 134 7.53 16.29 7.13
N GLN A 135 7.81 16.21 5.83
CA GLN A 135 8.25 17.37 5.03
C GLN A 135 7.14 18.40 4.77
N ARG A 136 5.87 17.99 4.79
CA ARG A 136 4.72 18.92 4.62
C ARG A 136 4.54 19.87 5.81
N GLN A 137 5.19 19.61 6.95
CA GLN A 137 5.30 20.51 8.11
C GLN A 137 3.97 21.02 8.70
N GLU A 138 2.88 20.25 8.64
CA GLU A 138 1.61 20.68 9.24
C GLU A 138 1.41 20.21 10.70
N MET A 139 1.96 19.04 11.10
CA MET A 139 1.77 18.50 12.47
C MET A 139 2.90 17.62 13.02
N VAL A 140 3.64 16.87 12.18
CA VAL A 140 4.65 15.88 12.64
C VAL A 140 6.03 16.23 12.08
N ASN A 141 6.97 16.51 12.96
CA ASN A 141 8.32 16.99 12.62
C ASN A 141 9.31 15.85 12.39
N ASN A 142 9.14 14.70 13.05
CA ASN A 142 10.10 13.60 12.99
C ASN A 142 9.37 12.25 13.02
N ILE A 143 9.51 11.47 11.94
CA ILE A 143 8.94 10.13 11.85
C ILE A 143 10.05 9.12 11.62
N ILE A 144 10.23 8.24 12.60
CA ILE A 144 11.12 7.08 12.51
C ILE A 144 10.29 5.88 12.11
N TYR A 145 10.57 5.31 10.95
CA TYR A 145 9.91 4.11 10.46
C TYR A 145 10.81 2.90 10.64
N GLY A 146 10.23 1.81 11.14
CA GLY A 146 10.85 0.51 11.23
C GLY A 146 9.86 -0.59 10.87
N ALA A 147 10.39 -1.76 10.56
CA ALA A 147 9.60 -2.96 10.33
C ALA A 147 10.39 -4.19 10.78
N THR A 148 9.70 -5.32 10.92
CA THR A 148 10.37 -6.62 11.12
C THR A 148 11.30 -6.97 9.97
N GLU A 149 10.89 -6.63 8.76
CA GLU A 149 11.60 -6.83 7.50
C GLU A 149 11.13 -5.79 6.49
N ILE A 150 11.99 -5.37 5.57
CA ILE A 150 11.63 -4.47 4.47
C ILE A 150 11.56 -5.30 3.20
N LEU A 151 10.38 -5.36 2.60
CA LEU A 151 10.06 -6.24 1.49
C LEU A 151 9.68 -5.45 0.24
N THR A 152 10.11 -5.96 -0.90
CA THR A 152 9.55 -5.66 -2.20
C THR A 152 8.21 -6.38 -2.40
N GLY A 153 7.45 -5.99 -3.42
CA GLY A 153 6.20 -6.68 -3.76
C GLY A 153 6.44 -8.16 -4.12
N THR A 154 7.56 -8.47 -4.77
CA THR A 154 7.92 -9.83 -5.16
C THR A 154 8.19 -10.71 -3.94
N GLU A 155 9.03 -10.25 -3.01
CA GLU A 155 9.36 -11.02 -1.79
C GLU A 155 8.13 -11.30 -0.93
N LEU A 156 7.22 -10.32 -0.82
CA LEU A 156 5.96 -10.53 -0.11
C LEU A 156 5.08 -11.60 -0.78
N VAL A 157 4.96 -11.58 -2.12
CA VAL A 157 4.20 -12.58 -2.87
C VAL A 157 4.81 -13.97 -2.72
N GLU A 158 6.14 -14.08 -2.73
CA GLU A 158 6.84 -15.35 -2.48
C GLU A 158 6.53 -15.90 -1.08
N GLN A 159 6.59 -15.07 -0.04
CA GLN A 159 6.24 -15.46 1.32
C GLN A 159 4.77 -15.92 1.43
N LEU A 160 3.85 -15.23 0.76
CA LEU A 160 2.44 -15.63 0.69
C LEU A 160 2.27 -16.95 -0.07
N GLY A 161 3.05 -17.17 -1.13
CA GLY A 161 3.10 -18.43 -1.86
C GLY A 161 3.57 -19.60 -1.00
N GLU A 162 4.66 -19.42 -0.24
CA GLU A 162 5.13 -20.40 0.72
C GLU A 162 4.09 -20.71 1.80
N LEU A 163 3.41 -19.67 2.31
CA LEU A 163 2.34 -19.84 3.29
C LEU A 163 1.18 -20.65 2.70
N GLY A 164 0.75 -20.35 1.47
CA GLY A 164 -0.27 -21.10 0.76
C GLY A 164 0.07 -22.59 0.63
N GLN A 165 1.31 -22.90 0.24
CA GLN A 165 1.80 -24.29 0.15
C GLN A 165 1.79 -24.99 1.51
N LYS A 166 2.25 -24.31 2.58
CA LYS A 166 2.22 -24.84 3.96
C LYS A 166 0.80 -25.07 4.45
N MET A 167 -0.17 -24.29 3.97
CA MET A 167 -1.60 -24.44 4.26
C MET A 167 -2.31 -25.48 3.37
N GLY A 168 -1.61 -26.09 2.41
CA GLY A 168 -2.18 -27.10 1.51
C GLY A 168 -3.00 -26.53 0.34
N LEU A 169 -2.89 -25.22 0.10
CA LEU A 169 -3.43 -24.57 -1.11
C LEU A 169 -2.41 -24.79 -2.23
N ARG A 170 -2.86 -25.37 -3.35
CA ARG A 170 -2.06 -25.60 -4.56
C ARG A 170 -2.37 -24.55 -5.60
#